data_AF-A0A413I0C2-F1
#
_entry.id   AF-A0A413I0C2-F1
#
_cell.length_a   1.000
_cell.length_b   1.000
_cell.length_c   1.000
_cell.angle_alpha   90.00
_cell.angle_beta   90.00
_cell.angle_gamma   90.00
#
_symmetry.space_group_name_H-M   'P 1'
#
loop_
_entity.id
_entity.type
_entity.pdbx_description
1 polymer ?
#
loop_
_entity_poly.entity_id
_entity_poly.type
_entity_poly.pdbx_seq_one_letter_code
_entity_poly.pdbx_strand_id
1 'polypeptide(L)'
;MKKWKLAYSVLFFGICLTPFVGMGLTKEEASTENRTLSAFPSLKTEGGLNINWLSEAGDYFQDHFAFRNELVTANALVNGKIFQVSTASGVIQGSGGWLYYKDSLDDYLGINQLSDRGLFNIAHTLSLMQKNLTARGKKFLFTVAPNKNSLYGEHMPYYDSLKVTEVNHLARLTPILEQEGVNYTDLKSLFDAQDEVLYHERDSHWNNKGAALAADAIMTDLVKIHDSYKDETYEIRTDHIGDLDKMLYPRALTPEDEVYYDKATTFAYVGEVESNFDPKITTVNPVKEGSLVMYRDSFGNTLLPFFADAYANAYFSRGVPYQLSDVDAQNADTVVVERAERFLPEMAKNPPVLEGSLTLLDKEEEATDADGAENVVMRRQGLFFQITGRIRPEYLDWDSRIYVRVNGQTVYEAFPRSEEGSDGAFTLYLSTDKLSGAGDRVEILTDRGEVLDKIYDHEITEEIKQ
;
A
#
# COMPACT_ATOMS: atom_id res chain seq x y z
N MET A 1 52.18 29.50 -10.87
CA MET A 1 50.70 29.60 -10.99
C MET A 1 50.11 28.85 -12.20
N LYS A 2 50.56 29.07 -13.45
CA LYS A 2 49.98 28.36 -14.64
C LYS A 2 50.16 26.83 -14.63
N LYS A 3 51.34 26.32 -14.25
CA LYS A 3 51.61 24.87 -14.20
C LYS A 3 50.76 24.12 -13.16
N TRP A 4 50.54 24.74 -12.00
CA TRP A 4 49.67 24.20 -10.95
C TRP A 4 48.20 24.14 -11.38
N LYS A 5 47.69 25.23 -11.99
CA LYS A 5 46.32 25.26 -12.54
C LYS A 5 46.13 24.19 -13.61
N LEU A 6 47.10 24.01 -14.50
CA LEU A 6 47.05 22.96 -15.53
C LEU A 6 47.08 21.56 -14.91
N ALA A 7 47.97 21.31 -13.94
CA ALA A 7 48.04 20.02 -13.25
C ALA A 7 46.72 19.71 -12.51
N TYR A 8 46.13 20.70 -11.84
CA TYR A 8 44.82 20.60 -11.21
C TYR A 8 43.73 20.27 -12.23
N SER A 9 43.66 20.99 -13.36
CA SER A 9 42.67 20.72 -14.41
C SER A 9 42.82 19.33 -15.02
N VAL A 10 44.06 18.90 -15.31
CA VAL A 10 44.32 17.55 -15.84
C VAL A 10 43.90 16.48 -14.84
N LEU A 11 44.23 16.66 -13.56
CA LEU A 11 43.82 15.73 -12.50
C LEU A 11 42.30 15.70 -12.34
N PHE A 12 41.65 16.87 -12.29
CA PHE A 12 40.20 16.99 -12.16
C PHE A 12 39.46 16.31 -13.31
N PHE A 13 39.80 16.64 -14.56
CA PHE A 13 39.19 16.00 -15.72
C PHE A 13 39.55 14.52 -15.81
N GLY A 14 40.76 14.13 -15.41
CA GLY A 14 41.15 12.71 -15.32
C GLY A 14 40.26 11.93 -14.36
N ILE A 15 39.98 12.49 -13.17
CA ILE A 15 39.06 11.90 -12.20
C ILE A 15 37.64 11.85 -12.75
N CYS A 16 37.13 12.95 -13.33
CA CYS A 16 35.79 13.00 -13.91
C CYS A 16 35.59 12.03 -15.10
N LEU A 17 36.64 11.72 -15.85
CA LEU A 17 36.58 10.76 -16.97
C LEU A 17 36.73 9.30 -16.51
N THR A 18 37.19 9.05 -15.27
CA THR A 18 37.43 7.70 -14.76
C THR A 18 36.17 6.82 -14.79
N PRO A 19 34.97 7.30 -14.38
CA PRO A 19 33.74 6.52 -14.50
C PRO A 19 33.40 6.13 -15.93
N PHE A 20 33.61 7.04 -16.90
CA PHE A 20 33.32 6.80 -18.32
C PHE A 20 34.28 5.79 -18.95
N VAL A 21 35.58 5.91 -18.68
CA VAL A 21 36.59 4.95 -19.16
C VAL A 21 36.39 3.58 -18.50
N GLY A 22 36.00 3.56 -17.23
CA GLY A 22 35.71 2.34 -16.48
C GLY A 22 34.53 1.53 -17.03
N MET A 23 33.59 2.15 -17.74
CA MET A 23 32.43 1.43 -18.32
C MET A 23 32.86 0.34 -19.31
N GLY A 24 34.00 0.51 -19.99
CA GLY A 24 34.54 -0.52 -20.90
C GLY A 24 35.32 -1.63 -20.19
N LEU A 25 35.60 -1.50 -18.89
CA LEU A 25 36.50 -2.36 -18.11
C LEU A 25 35.79 -3.08 -16.96
N THR A 26 34.63 -2.60 -16.55
CA THR A 26 33.84 -3.13 -15.44
C THR A 26 32.57 -3.77 -15.98
N LYS A 27 32.07 -4.81 -15.30
CA LYS A 27 30.75 -5.39 -15.62
C LYS A 27 29.67 -4.47 -15.04
N GLU A 28 28.55 -4.36 -15.73
CA GLU A 28 27.35 -3.70 -15.19
C GLU A 28 26.96 -4.38 -13.88
N GLU A 29 26.85 -3.57 -12.82
CA GLU A 29 26.33 -4.01 -11.53
C GLU A 29 24.86 -3.65 -11.46
N ALA A 30 24.03 -4.60 -11.04
CA ALA A 30 22.62 -4.34 -10.80
C ALA A 30 22.46 -3.22 -9.77
N SER A 31 21.52 -2.30 -10.02
CA SER A 31 21.13 -1.30 -9.03
C SER A 31 20.47 -1.98 -7.83
N THR A 32 20.75 -1.50 -6.62
CA THR A 32 20.04 -1.93 -5.40
C THR A 32 18.65 -1.30 -5.27
N GLU A 33 18.38 -0.24 -6.03
CA GLU A 33 17.03 0.29 -6.22
C GLU A 33 16.28 -0.68 -7.15
N ASN A 34 15.06 -1.07 -6.80
CA ASN A 34 14.20 -1.98 -7.56
C ASN A 34 13.65 -1.28 -8.82
N ARG A 35 14.56 -0.76 -9.66
CA ARG A 35 14.30 0.09 -10.82
C ARG A 35 14.85 -0.56 -12.08
N THR A 36 14.10 -0.45 -13.16
CA THR A 36 14.55 -0.86 -14.48
C THR A 36 15.62 0.12 -14.96
N LEU A 37 16.81 -0.36 -15.32
CA LEU A 37 17.87 0.48 -15.86
C LEU A 37 17.48 1.02 -17.25
N SER A 38 17.85 2.27 -17.53
CA SER A 38 17.56 2.93 -18.80
C SER A 38 18.29 2.23 -19.96
N ALA A 39 17.61 1.88 -21.05
CA ALA A 39 18.29 1.31 -22.22
C ALA A 39 19.07 2.40 -23.00
N PHE A 40 20.10 2.01 -23.75
CA PHE A 40 20.82 2.95 -24.61
C PHE A 40 19.89 3.50 -25.70
N PRO A 41 19.76 4.83 -25.86
CA PRO A 41 18.73 5.41 -26.71
C PRO A 41 18.98 5.23 -28.21
N SER A 42 17.90 4.95 -28.95
CA SER A 42 17.93 4.90 -30.41
C SER A 42 17.94 6.30 -31.02
N LEU A 43 18.77 6.52 -32.05
CA LEU A 43 18.81 7.78 -32.81
C LEU A 43 17.52 8.06 -33.60
N LYS A 44 16.69 7.03 -33.83
CA LYS A 44 15.40 7.14 -34.53
C LYS A 44 14.29 6.38 -33.81
N THR A 45 13.10 6.97 -33.79
CA THR A 45 11.85 6.37 -33.35
C THR A 45 10.91 6.19 -34.55
N GLU A 46 9.74 5.56 -34.35
CA GLU A 46 8.74 5.40 -35.41
C GLU A 46 8.30 6.75 -36.04
N GLY A 47 8.38 7.84 -35.27
CA GLY A 47 8.06 9.20 -35.70
C GLY A 47 9.20 9.99 -36.36
N GLY A 48 10.41 9.41 -36.52
CA GLY A 48 11.56 10.07 -37.14
C GLY A 48 12.78 10.17 -36.23
N LEU A 49 13.47 11.32 -36.23
CA LEU A 49 14.63 11.54 -35.35
C LEU A 49 14.19 11.62 -33.88
N ASN A 50 14.91 10.93 -33.01
CA ASN A 50 14.61 10.95 -31.58
C ASN A 50 15.02 12.31 -30.97
N ILE A 51 14.04 13.16 -30.68
CA ILE A 51 14.27 14.48 -30.05
C ILE A 51 14.68 14.37 -28.57
N ASN A 52 14.38 13.23 -27.92
CA ASN A 52 14.69 12.97 -26.52
C ASN A 52 16.04 12.27 -26.32
N TRP A 53 16.75 11.97 -27.41
CA TRP A 53 17.98 11.17 -27.38
C TRP A 53 19.00 11.65 -26.35
N LEU A 54 19.18 12.97 -26.21
CA LEU A 54 20.13 13.53 -25.23
C LEU A 54 19.70 13.31 -23.78
N SER A 55 18.40 13.39 -23.49
CA SER A 55 17.86 13.12 -22.15
C SER A 55 18.02 11.64 -21.82
N GLU A 56 17.55 10.77 -22.72
CA GLU A 56 17.64 9.32 -22.56
C GLU A 56 19.10 8.83 -22.48
N ALA A 57 20.02 9.48 -23.20
CA ALA A 57 21.45 9.20 -23.09
C ALA A 57 21.99 9.63 -21.72
N GLY A 58 21.53 10.78 -21.20
CA GLY A 58 21.81 11.22 -19.84
C GLY A 58 21.37 10.19 -18.80
N ASP A 59 20.14 9.71 -18.93
CA ASP A 59 19.55 8.68 -18.05
C ASP A 59 20.36 7.37 -18.13
N TYR A 60 20.71 6.93 -19.33
CA TYR A 60 21.60 5.78 -19.54
C TYR A 60 22.95 5.98 -18.82
N PHE A 61 23.65 7.10 -19.03
CA PHE A 61 24.95 7.29 -18.40
C PHE A 61 24.85 7.42 -16.88
N GLN A 62 23.79 8.01 -16.35
CA GLN A 62 23.52 8.09 -14.92
C GLN A 62 23.26 6.71 -14.29
N ASP A 63 22.70 5.78 -15.07
CA ASP A 63 22.44 4.42 -14.64
C ASP A 63 23.65 3.48 -14.76
N HIS A 64 24.54 3.71 -15.73
CA HIS A 64 25.56 2.73 -16.14
C HIS A 64 27.02 3.14 -15.90
N PHE A 65 27.31 4.30 -15.32
CA PHE A 65 28.70 4.72 -15.10
C PHE A 65 29.46 3.76 -14.18
N ALA A 66 30.75 3.54 -14.44
CA ALA A 66 31.55 2.62 -13.64
C ALA A 66 31.77 3.13 -12.22
N PHE A 67 31.85 2.20 -11.27
CA PHE A 67 31.98 2.47 -9.84
C PHE A 67 30.80 3.26 -9.25
N ARG A 68 29.61 3.15 -9.87
CA ARG A 68 28.40 3.86 -9.44
C ARG A 68 28.10 3.63 -7.97
N ASN A 69 28.06 2.38 -7.55
CA ASN A 69 27.68 2.03 -6.18
C ASN A 69 28.67 2.62 -5.16
N GLU A 70 29.97 2.62 -5.46
CA GLU A 70 31.02 3.21 -4.63
C GLU A 70 30.90 4.74 -4.56
N LEU A 71 30.72 5.40 -5.71
CA LEU A 71 30.63 6.86 -5.79
C LEU A 71 29.34 7.40 -5.16
N VAL A 72 28.21 6.72 -5.39
CA VAL A 72 26.92 7.01 -4.73
C VAL A 72 27.07 6.86 -3.23
N THR A 73 27.65 5.76 -2.76
CA THR A 73 27.87 5.52 -1.32
C THR A 73 28.81 6.58 -0.71
N ALA A 74 29.91 6.94 -1.39
CA ALA A 74 30.83 7.97 -0.91
C ALA A 74 30.14 9.34 -0.80
N ASN A 75 29.34 9.71 -1.81
CA ASN A 75 28.55 10.93 -1.78
C ASN A 75 27.49 10.89 -0.65
N ALA A 76 26.80 9.77 -0.47
CA ALA A 76 25.82 9.57 0.58
C ALA A 76 26.44 9.66 1.98
N LEU A 77 27.65 9.11 2.18
CA LEU A 77 28.37 9.18 3.46
C LEU A 77 28.78 10.61 3.81
N VAL A 78 29.28 11.37 2.83
CA VAL A 78 29.61 12.79 3.00
C VAL A 78 28.34 13.58 3.37
N ASN A 79 27.27 13.42 2.60
CA ASN A 79 26.04 14.18 2.81
C ASN A 79 25.31 13.79 4.10
N GLY A 80 25.18 12.50 4.38
CA GLY A 80 24.50 12.01 5.57
C GLY A 80 25.27 12.32 6.86
N LYS A 81 26.59 12.13 6.89
CA LYS A 81 27.38 12.36 8.12
C LYS A 81 27.68 13.83 8.39
N ILE A 82 27.89 14.65 7.35
CA ILE A 82 28.28 16.05 7.50
C ILE A 82 27.07 16.98 7.48
N PHE A 83 26.14 16.75 6.56
CA PHE A 83 25.01 17.66 6.31
C PHE A 83 23.67 17.11 6.79
N GLN A 84 23.60 15.82 7.19
CA GLN A 84 22.36 15.13 7.58
C GLN A 84 21.29 15.19 6.48
N VAL A 85 21.72 15.14 5.22
CA VAL A 85 20.82 15.12 4.05
C VAL A 85 20.95 13.80 3.30
N SER A 86 19.84 13.30 2.79
CA SER A 86 19.84 12.12 1.93
C SER A 86 20.22 12.48 0.50
N THR A 87 20.95 11.58 -0.16
CA THR A 87 21.25 11.66 -1.60
C THR A 87 20.39 10.70 -2.41
N ALA A 88 19.59 9.85 -1.77
CA ALA A 88 18.64 8.94 -2.41
C ALA A 88 17.23 9.55 -2.34
N SER A 89 16.51 9.59 -3.46
CA SER A 89 15.19 10.23 -3.55
C SER A 89 14.13 9.54 -2.68
N GLY A 90 14.24 8.23 -2.48
CA GLY A 90 13.30 7.43 -1.68
C GLY A 90 13.62 7.35 -0.17
N VAL A 91 14.72 7.95 0.30
CA VAL A 91 15.17 7.84 1.69
C VAL A 91 15.34 9.23 2.29
N ILE A 92 14.94 9.39 3.55
CA ILE A 92 15.21 10.57 4.36
C ILE A 92 16.31 10.20 5.36
N GLN A 93 17.34 11.04 5.44
CA GLN A 93 18.38 10.91 6.45
C GLN A 93 17.91 11.59 7.74
N GLY A 94 17.61 10.80 8.76
CA GLY A 94 17.34 11.28 10.11
C GLY A 94 18.62 11.50 10.93
N SER A 95 18.43 11.97 12.15
CA SER A 95 19.47 12.09 13.16
C SER A 95 19.78 10.73 13.81
N GLY A 96 20.94 10.60 14.46
CA GLY A 96 21.30 9.40 15.21
C GLY A 96 21.54 8.14 14.36
N GLY A 97 21.50 8.22 13.03
CA GLY A 97 21.62 7.06 12.14
C GLY A 97 20.30 6.55 11.60
N TRP A 98 19.17 7.11 12.04
CA TRP A 98 17.84 6.77 11.56
C TRP A 98 17.65 7.13 10.10
N LEU A 99 16.98 6.25 9.36
CA LEU A 99 16.53 6.47 7.98
C LEU A 99 15.01 6.37 7.93
N TYR A 100 14.36 7.13 7.07
CA TYR A 100 12.91 7.03 6.85
C TYR A 100 12.57 6.91 5.38
N TYR A 101 11.43 6.28 5.09
CA TYR A 101 10.94 6.16 3.74
C TYR A 101 10.31 7.47 3.29
N LYS A 102 10.65 7.97 2.10
CA LYS A 102 10.20 9.30 1.65
C LYS A 102 8.69 9.38 1.47
N ASP A 103 8.03 8.31 1.06
CA ASP A 103 6.59 8.32 0.78
C ASP A 103 5.73 8.47 2.05
N SER A 104 6.28 8.28 3.26
CA SER A 104 5.57 8.58 4.50
C SER A 104 5.72 10.03 4.95
N LEU A 105 6.47 10.86 4.23
CA LEU A 105 6.75 12.24 4.64
C LEU A 105 5.51 13.11 4.55
N ASP A 106 4.75 13.00 3.47
CA ASP A 106 3.61 13.87 3.23
C ASP A 106 2.57 13.74 4.36
N ASP A 107 2.29 12.49 4.73
CA ASP A 107 1.41 12.17 5.85
C ASP A 107 1.96 12.67 7.18
N TYR A 108 3.27 12.48 7.45
CA TYR A 108 3.92 12.98 8.66
C TYR A 108 3.92 14.50 8.79
N LEU A 109 4.10 15.21 7.68
CA LEU A 109 4.05 16.68 7.64
C LEU A 109 2.61 17.21 7.63
N GLY A 110 1.60 16.35 7.49
CA GLY A 110 0.21 16.78 7.35
C GLY A 110 -0.08 17.49 6.03
N ILE A 111 0.68 17.18 4.96
CA ILE A 111 0.44 17.68 3.61
C ILE A 111 -0.30 16.64 2.77
N ASN A 112 -0.91 17.08 1.67
CA ASN A 112 -1.68 16.21 0.75
C ASN A 112 -2.69 15.30 1.45
N GLN A 113 -3.36 15.85 2.47
CA GLN A 113 -4.28 15.10 3.31
C GLN A 113 -5.52 14.65 2.52
N LEU A 114 -6.00 13.43 2.79
CA LEU A 114 -7.27 12.92 2.31
C LEU A 114 -8.42 13.82 2.79
N SER A 115 -9.39 14.02 1.92
CA SER A 115 -10.66 14.64 2.30
C SER A 115 -11.44 13.73 3.27
N ASP A 116 -12.43 14.28 3.97
CA ASP A 116 -13.32 13.47 4.81
C ASP A 116 -14.05 12.41 3.98
N ARG A 117 -14.40 12.73 2.72
CA ARG A 117 -14.96 11.78 1.77
C ARG A 117 -13.97 10.67 1.42
N GLY A 118 -12.70 10.99 1.17
CA GLY A 118 -11.66 10.01 0.89
C GLY A 118 -11.43 9.04 2.06
N LEU A 119 -11.53 9.53 3.30
CA LEU A 119 -11.47 8.69 4.50
C LEU A 119 -12.72 7.82 4.65
N PHE A 120 -13.91 8.38 4.40
CA PHE A 120 -15.16 7.62 4.35
C PHE A 120 -15.11 6.52 3.28
N ASN A 121 -14.53 6.78 2.10
CA ASN A 121 -14.38 5.78 1.05
C ASN A 121 -13.63 4.54 1.54
N ILE A 122 -12.58 4.72 2.35
CA ILE A 122 -11.82 3.62 2.98
C ILE A 122 -12.70 2.88 4.00
N ALA A 123 -13.23 3.60 4.99
CA ALA A 123 -13.96 3.02 6.10
C ALA A 123 -15.24 2.29 5.64
N HIS A 124 -16.01 2.91 4.76
CA HIS A 124 -17.24 2.33 4.24
C HIS A 124 -16.97 1.12 3.34
N THR A 125 -15.91 1.16 2.51
CA THR A 125 -15.49 -0.02 1.74
C THR A 125 -15.15 -1.21 2.65
N LEU A 126 -14.41 -0.97 3.73
CA LEU A 126 -14.10 -2.01 4.73
C LEU A 126 -15.36 -2.51 5.44
N SER A 127 -16.31 -1.62 5.76
CA SER A 127 -17.61 -1.99 6.35
C SER A 127 -18.42 -2.90 5.42
N LEU A 128 -18.48 -2.58 4.11
CA LEU A 128 -19.15 -3.42 3.11
C LEU A 128 -18.48 -4.79 2.96
N MET A 129 -17.14 -4.84 2.96
CA MET A 129 -16.40 -6.10 3.00
C MET A 129 -16.74 -6.92 4.24
N GLN A 130 -16.70 -6.29 5.42
CA GLN A 130 -17.01 -6.94 6.69
C GLN A 130 -18.44 -7.48 6.73
N LYS A 131 -19.43 -6.69 6.33
CA LYS A 131 -20.85 -7.12 6.30
C LYS A 131 -21.03 -8.34 5.40
N ASN A 132 -20.42 -8.32 4.21
CA ASN A 132 -20.48 -9.45 3.29
C ASN A 132 -19.83 -10.74 3.86
N LEU A 133 -18.69 -10.61 4.53
CA LEU A 133 -17.98 -11.74 5.13
C LEU A 133 -18.69 -12.29 6.37
N THR A 134 -19.15 -11.42 7.26
CA THR A 134 -19.84 -11.81 8.50
C THR A 134 -21.22 -12.41 8.23
N ALA A 135 -21.95 -11.94 7.20
CA ALA A 135 -23.18 -12.59 6.73
C ALA A 135 -22.95 -14.04 6.26
N ARG A 136 -21.71 -14.39 5.87
CA ARG A 136 -21.28 -15.75 5.50
C ARG A 136 -20.61 -16.51 6.67
N GLY A 137 -20.71 -16.00 7.89
CA GLY A 137 -20.14 -16.61 9.09
C GLY A 137 -18.62 -16.50 9.21
N LYS A 138 -17.98 -15.62 8.44
CA LYS A 138 -16.53 -15.41 8.44
C LYS A 138 -16.15 -14.25 9.36
N LYS A 139 -14.99 -14.34 10.01
CA LYS A 139 -14.37 -13.25 10.78
C LYS A 139 -13.65 -12.27 9.84
N PHE A 140 -13.69 -10.99 10.17
CA PHE A 140 -12.97 -9.94 9.47
C PHE A 140 -12.30 -9.01 10.47
N LEU A 141 -11.08 -8.59 10.17
CA LEU A 141 -10.35 -7.56 10.91
C LEU A 141 -9.50 -6.72 9.95
N PHE A 142 -9.52 -5.41 10.15
CA PHE A 142 -8.61 -4.46 9.52
C PHE A 142 -7.55 -3.99 10.53
N THR A 143 -6.34 -3.72 10.05
CA THR A 143 -5.28 -3.12 10.86
C THR A 143 -4.36 -2.26 9.99
N VAL A 144 -3.78 -1.24 10.60
CA VAL A 144 -2.84 -0.34 9.95
C VAL A 144 -1.48 -0.42 10.63
N ALA A 145 -0.42 -0.74 9.88
CA ALA A 145 0.93 -0.61 10.39
C ALA A 145 1.32 0.88 10.42
N PRO A 146 1.60 1.48 11.60
CA PRO A 146 1.88 2.91 11.68
C PRO A 146 3.18 3.25 10.94
N ASN A 147 3.26 4.46 10.37
CA ASN A 147 4.50 4.91 9.75
C ASN A 147 5.58 5.10 10.82
N LYS A 148 6.83 4.76 10.49
CA LYS A 148 7.96 4.87 11.44
C LYS A 148 8.16 6.29 11.95
N ASN A 149 7.94 7.30 11.10
CA ASN A 149 8.01 8.72 11.48
C ASN A 149 6.80 9.18 12.32
N SER A 150 5.67 8.47 12.32
CA SER A 150 4.54 8.70 13.23
C SER A 150 4.84 8.24 14.66
N LEU A 151 5.74 7.25 14.83
CA LEU A 151 6.17 6.71 16.13
C LEU A 151 7.45 7.37 16.65
N TYR A 152 8.47 7.46 15.80
CA TYR A 152 9.82 7.91 16.16
C TYR A 152 10.16 9.22 15.44
N GLY A 153 9.24 10.19 15.46
CA GLY A 153 9.37 11.46 14.75
C GLY A 153 10.51 12.36 15.26
N GLU A 154 10.96 12.14 16.50
CA GLU A 154 12.04 12.87 17.16
C GLU A 154 13.40 12.72 16.46
N HIS A 155 13.59 11.67 15.65
CA HIS A 155 14.82 11.51 14.86
C HIS A 155 14.69 12.05 13.42
N MET A 156 13.55 12.63 13.02
CA MET A 156 13.41 13.30 11.73
C MET A 156 14.37 14.51 11.61
N PRO A 157 14.86 14.83 10.39
CA PRO A 157 15.80 15.93 10.21
C PRO A 157 15.16 17.29 10.45
N TYR A 158 15.98 18.26 10.86
CA TYR A 158 15.52 19.61 11.23
C TYR A 158 14.74 20.33 10.12
N TYR A 159 15.02 20.05 8.85
CA TYR A 159 14.36 20.70 7.70
C TYR A 159 12.98 20.12 7.38
N ASP A 160 12.64 18.93 7.91
CA ASP A 160 11.33 18.30 7.82
C ASP A 160 10.59 18.37 9.18
N SER A 161 10.89 19.40 9.99
CA SER A 161 10.31 19.58 11.34
C SER A 161 9.02 20.41 11.37
N LEU A 162 8.70 21.12 10.28
CA LEU A 162 7.54 22.00 10.21
C LEU A 162 6.32 21.25 9.65
N LYS A 163 5.47 20.81 10.56
CA LYS A 163 4.21 20.15 10.20
C LYS A 163 3.09 21.16 9.96
N VAL A 164 2.28 20.93 8.95
CA VAL A 164 1.04 21.67 8.68
C VAL A 164 -0.04 21.30 9.70
N THR A 165 -0.08 20.03 10.10
CA THR A 165 -0.96 19.51 11.16
C THR A 165 -0.29 18.30 11.82
N GLU A 166 -0.54 18.12 13.12
CA GLU A 166 -0.15 16.89 13.85
C GLU A 166 -1.16 15.75 13.64
N VAL A 167 -2.37 16.07 13.18
CA VAL A 167 -3.43 15.08 12.94
C VAL A 167 -3.28 14.54 11.51
N ASN A 168 -2.78 13.32 11.40
CA ASN A 168 -2.53 12.62 10.13
C ASN A 168 -3.76 11.83 9.64
N HIS A 169 -3.61 11.08 8.55
CA HIS A 169 -4.69 10.27 7.99
C HIS A 169 -5.23 9.24 8.97
N LEU A 170 -4.35 8.49 9.64
CA LEU A 170 -4.75 7.41 10.54
C LEU A 170 -5.58 7.95 11.71
N ALA A 171 -5.13 9.05 12.33
CA ALA A 171 -5.85 9.69 13.42
C ALA A 171 -7.26 10.17 13.01
N ARG A 172 -7.44 10.61 11.76
CA ARG A 172 -8.76 11.00 11.23
C ARG A 172 -9.60 9.81 10.77
N LEU A 173 -8.98 8.72 10.34
CA LEU A 173 -9.65 7.51 9.88
C LEU A 173 -10.25 6.71 11.04
N THR A 174 -9.53 6.57 12.16
CA THR A 174 -9.95 5.78 13.33
C THR A 174 -11.39 6.06 13.80
N PRO A 175 -11.82 7.32 14.03
CA PRO A 175 -13.20 7.59 14.44
C PRO A 175 -14.25 7.22 13.38
N ILE A 176 -13.89 7.28 12.09
CA ILE A 176 -14.79 6.91 10.98
C ILE A 176 -14.92 5.38 10.90
N LEU A 177 -13.82 4.63 11.15
CA LEU A 177 -13.87 3.17 11.26
C LEU A 177 -14.81 2.73 12.38
N GLU A 178 -14.73 3.38 13.55
CA GLU A 178 -15.63 3.13 14.67
C GLU A 178 -17.09 3.43 14.30
N GLN A 179 -17.36 4.58 13.69
CA GLN A 179 -18.70 4.97 13.22
C GLN A 179 -19.28 3.96 12.21
N GLU A 180 -18.46 3.48 11.27
CA GLU A 180 -18.84 2.48 10.27
C GLU A 180 -18.85 1.04 10.82
N GLY A 181 -18.49 0.85 12.09
CA GLY A 181 -18.51 -0.43 12.79
C GLY A 181 -17.46 -1.43 12.28
N VAL A 182 -16.34 -0.95 11.74
CA VAL A 182 -15.26 -1.80 11.22
C VAL A 182 -14.48 -2.40 12.39
N ASN A 183 -14.30 -3.72 12.39
CA ASN A 183 -13.43 -4.42 13.34
C ASN A 183 -11.98 -4.01 13.06
N TYR A 184 -11.37 -3.27 13.99
CA TYR A 184 -10.07 -2.64 13.82
C TYR A 184 -9.18 -2.86 15.04
N THR A 185 -7.94 -3.31 14.82
CA THR A 185 -6.90 -3.36 15.86
C THR A 185 -6.03 -2.11 15.76
N ASP A 186 -6.01 -1.31 16.83
CA ASP A 186 -5.23 -0.07 16.88
C ASP A 186 -3.76 -0.32 17.25
N LEU A 187 -2.95 -0.63 16.23
CA LEU A 187 -1.50 -0.82 16.40
C LEU A 187 -0.76 0.48 16.74
N LYS A 188 -1.28 1.66 16.38
CA LYS A 188 -0.61 2.93 16.70
C LYS A 188 -0.60 3.15 18.21
N SER A 189 -1.76 3.07 18.85
CA SER A 189 -1.86 3.19 20.31
C SER A 189 -1.11 2.08 21.04
N LEU A 190 -1.13 0.85 20.50
CA LEU A 190 -0.39 -0.27 21.07
C LEU A 190 1.13 -0.02 21.08
N PHE A 191 1.67 0.51 19.99
CA PHE A 191 3.10 0.78 19.83
C PHE A 191 3.53 2.01 20.62
N ASP A 192 2.71 3.07 20.67
CA ASP A 192 2.97 4.26 21.51
C ASP A 192 3.06 3.93 23.00
N ALA A 193 2.40 2.86 23.44
CA ALA A 193 2.43 2.40 24.82
C ALA A 193 3.71 1.62 25.18
N GLN A 194 4.63 1.41 24.23
CA GLN A 194 5.88 0.70 24.46
C GLN A 194 7.04 1.68 24.63
N ASP A 195 7.88 1.46 25.65
CA ASP A 195 9.11 2.24 25.86
C ASP A 195 10.25 1.80 24.93
N GLU A 196 10.13 0.63 24.29
CA GLU A 196 11.16 0.05 23.44
C GLU A 196 10.97 0.38 21.95
N VAL A 197 12.08 0.33 21.22
CA VAL A 197 12.05 0.54 19.77
C VAL A 197 11.64 -0.76 19.06
N LEU A 198 10.50 -0.70 18.39
CA LEU A 198 9.88 -1.82 17.67
C LEU A 198 10.10 -1.77 16.16
N TYR A 199 10.94 -0.86 15.69
CA TYR A 199 11.33 -0.70 14.30
C TYR A 199 12.84 -0.76 14.14
N HIS A 200 13.30 -1.18 12.98
CA HIS A 200 14.71 -0.97 12.66
C HIS A 200 14.96 0.52 12.38
N GLU A 201 16.14 1.01 12.75
CA GLU A 201 16.52 2.40 12.55
C GLU A 201 16.77 2.68 11.06
N ARG A 202 17.31 1.70 10.32
CA ARG A 202 17.74 1.82 8.92
C ARG A 202 16.94 0.98 7.92
N ASP A 203 15.82 0.40 8.36
CA ASP A 203 14.79 -0.24 7.53
C ASP A 203 13.46 0.55 7.60
N SER A 204 12.59 0.42 6.62
CA SER A 204 11.25 1.02 6.63
C SER A 204 10.24 0.28 7.51
N HIS A 205 10.53 -0.95 7.95
CA HIS A 205 9.61 -1.85 8.66
C HIS A 205 9.86 -1.93 10.18
N TRP A 206 8.87 -2.50 10.89
CA TRP A 206 9.06 -2.96 12.26
C TRP A 206 10.11 -4.09 12.33
N ASN A 207 10.69 -4.31 13.50
CA ASN A 207 11.51 -5.49 13.77
C ASN A 207 10.64 -6.70 14.14
N ASN A 208 11.23 -7.88 14.31
CA ASN A 208 10.46 -9.10 14.65
C ASN A 208 9.74 -9.01 15.99
N LYS A 209 10.20 -8.17 16.92
CA LYS A 209 9.50 -7.93 18.18
C LYS A 209 8.23 -7.09 17.99
N GLY A 210 8.30 -6.05 17.17
CA GLY A 210 7.13 -5.28 16.74
C GLY A 210 6.13 -6.13 15.97
N ALA A 211 6.62 -6.98 15.04
CA ALA A 211 5.78 -7.92 14.31
C ALA A 211 5.09 -8.93 15.25
N ALA A 212 5.80 -9.48 16.24
CA ALA A 212 5.23 -10.40 17.23
C ALA A 212 4.14 -9.72 18.07
N LEU A 213 4.38 -8.48 18.53
CA LEU A 213 3.40 -7.71 19.28
C LEU A 213 2.13 -7.42 18.46
N ALA A 214 2.30 -7.02 17.20
CA ALA A 214 1.18 -6.78 16.29
C ALA A 214 0.40 -8.07 16.01
N ALA A 215 1.08 -9.18 15.77
CA ALA A 215 0.45 -10.47 15.53
C ALA A 215 -0.36 -10.97 16.74
N ASP A 216 0.18 -10.84 17.96
CA ASP A 216 -0.49 -11.19 19.22
C ASP A 216 -1.77 -10.36 19.42
N ALA A 217 -1.70 -9.04 19.20
CA ALA A 217 -2.86 -8.16 19.31
C ALA A 217 -3.95 -8.49 18.27
N ILE A 218 -3.58 -8.64 17.00
CA ILE A 218 -4.51 -8.98 15.91
C ILE A 218 -5.21 -10.32 16.19
N MET A 219 -4.44 -11.36 16.57
CA MET A 219 -5.01 -12.68 16.81
C MET A 219 -5.84 -12.72 18.11
N THR A 220 -5.50 -11.90 19.10
CA THR A 220 -6.31 -11.71 20.31
C THR A 220 -7.67 -11.10 19.98
N ASP A 221 -7.71 -10.02 19.20
CA ASP A 221 -8.95 -9.35 18.79
C ASP A 221 -9.83 -10.26 17.90
N LEU A 222 -9.21 -11.11 17.09
CA LEU A 222 -9.89 -12.16 16.32
C LEU A 222 -10.41 -13.32 17.18
N VAL A 223 -10.06 -13.37 18.47
CA VAL A 223 -10.31 -14.50 19.38
C VAL A 223 -9.79 -15.81 18.76
N LYS A 224 -8.58 -15.74 18.18
CA LYS A 224 -7.87 -16.88 17.62
C LYS A 224 -6.94 -17.42 18.69
N ILE A 225 -7.04 -18.71 19.00
CA ILE A 225 -6.06 -19.38 19.85
C ILE A 225 -4.72 -19.37 19.11
N HIS A 226 -3.73 -18.72 19.71
CA HIS A 226 -2.37 -18.58 19.22
C HIS A 226 -1.41 -18.60 20.39
N ASP A 227 -0.13 -18.85 20.11
CA ASP A 227 0.89 -18.81 21.14
C ASP A 227 1.38 -17.36 21.30
N SER A 228 1.56 -16.91 22.54
CA SER A 228 2.15 -15.60 22.79
C SER A 228 3.67 -15.67 22.71
N TYR A 229 4.27 -14.66 22.08
CA TYR A 229 5.72 -14.55 21.92
C TYR A 229 6.40 -13.67 22.98
N LYS A 230 5.60 -13.12 23.91
CA LYS A 230 6.07 -12.17 24.92
C LYS A 230 7.18 -12.73 25.83
N ASP A 231 7.03 -14.00 26.24
CA ASP A 231 7.95 -14.68 27.15
C ASP A 231 8.78 -15.78 26.45
N GLU A 232 8.70 -15.87 25.11
CA GLU A 232 9.47 -16.84 24.34
C GLU A 232 10.95 -16.47 24.35
N THR A 233 11.81 -17.48 24.46
CA THR A 233 13.26 -17.27 24.39
C THR A 233 13.66 -16.83 22.98
N TYR A 234 14.64 -15.94 22.88
CA TYR A 234 15.14 -15.45 21.60
C TYR A 234 16.65 -15.19 21.66
N GLU A 235 17.26 -15.19 20.48
CA GLU A 235 18.61 -14.68 20.26
C GLU A 235 18.56 -13.31 19.57
N ILE A 236 19.54 -12.45 19.87
CA ILE A 236 19.75 -11.20 19.14
C ILE A 236 20.97 -11.41 18.23
N ARG A 237 20.82 -11.10 16.95
CA ARG A 237 21.93 -11.11 15.99
C ARG A 237 22.00 -9.77 15.27
N THR A 238 23.23 -9.33 14.99
CA THR A 238 23.51 -8.11 14.23
C THR A 238 23.76 -8.46 12.76
N ASP A 239 22.72 -8.91 12.08
CA ASP A 239 22.78 -9.44 10.70
C ASP A 239 21.65 -8.96 9.79
N HIS A 240 20.68 -8.19 10.30
CA HIS A 240 19.62 -7.60 9.48
C HIS A 240 20.17 -6.45 8.66
N ILE A 241 19.90 -6.44 7.35
CA ILE A 241 20.27 -5.33 6.47
C ILE A 241 19.01 -4.63 5.98
N GLY A 242 18.80 -3.42 6.49
CA GLY A 242 17.65 -2.58 6.18
C GLY A 242 17.50 -2.23 4.70
N ASP A 243 16.25 -2.16 4.23
CA ASP A 243 15.93 -1.75 2.85
C ASP A 243 16.38 -0.30 2.53
N LEU A 244 16.13 0.65 3.44
CA LEU A 244 16.56 2.05 3.28
C LEU A 244 18.09 2.17 3.28
N ASP A 245 18.77 1.34 4.07
CA ASP A 245 20.23 1.26 4.08
C ASP A 245 20.79 0.75 2.73
N LYS A 246 20.18 -0.28 2.14
CA LYS A 246 20.53 -0.77 0.79
C LYS A 246 20.32 0.28 -0.30
N MET A 247 19.28 1.11 -0.15
CA MET A 247 18.98 2.20 -1.08
C MET A 247 19.99 3.34 -0.94
N LEU A 248 20.37 3.71 0.28
CA LEU A 248 21.22 4.89 0.52
C LEU A 248 22.73 4.58 0.51
N TYR A 249 23.13 3.41 1.01
CA TYR A 249 24.54 3.01 1.23
C TYR A 249 24.88 1.63 0.63
N PRO A 250 24.68 1.39 -0.68
CA PRO A 250 24.81 0.06 -1.28
C PRO A 250 26.19 -0.60 -1.12
N ARG A 251 27.26 0.17 -0.84
CA ARG A 251 28.62 -0.33 -0.57
C ARG A 251 29.11 -0.14 0.87
N ALA A 252 28.27 0.40 1.75
CA ALA A 252 28.60 0.64 3.15
C ALA A 252 27.42 0.27 4.06
N LEU A 253 26.88 -0.92 3.83
CA LEU A 253 25.76 -1.47 4.59
C LEU A 253 26.14 -1.59 6.07
N THR A 254 25.20 -1.24 6.94
CA THR A 254 25.33 -1.33 8.39
C THR A 254 24.30 -2.32 8.89
N PRO A 255 24.73 -3.52 9.33
CA PRO A 255 23.81 -4.48 9.92
C PRO A 255 23.20 -3.94 11.21
N GLU A 256 21.93 -4.25 11.43
CA GLU A 256 21.15 -3.90 12.60
C GLU A 256 20.87 -5.14 13.44
N ASP A 257 20.62 -4.91 14.74
CA ASP A 257 20.16 -5.97 15.63
C ASP A 257 18.74 -6.41 15.24
N GLU A 258 18.52 -7.72 15.27
CA GLU A 258 17.22 -8.35 15.08
C GLU A 258 17.03 -9.50 16.07
N VAL A 259 15.77 -9.66 16.50
CA VAL A 259 15.31 -10.71 17.40
C VAL A 259 14.90 -11.93 16.59
N TYR A 260 15.46 -13.08 16.94
CA TYR A 260 15.08 -14.38 16.39
C TYR A 260 14.57 -15.27 17.52
N TYR A 261 13.27 -15.55 17.53
CA TYR A 261 12.64 -16.41 18.53
C TYR A 261 13.13 -17.86 18.37
N ASP A 262 13.58 -18.46 19.47
CA ASP A 262 13.96 -19.88 19.55
C ASP A 262 12.71 -20.74 19.71
N LYS A 263 11.87 -20.71 18.67
CA LYS A 263 10.62 -21.44 18.64
C LYS A 263 10.52 -22.23 17.34
N ALA A 264 10.41 -23.55 17.50
CA ALA A 264 10.15 -24.43 16.38
C ALA A 264 8.71 -24.21 15.90
N THR A 265 8.57 -23.75 14.65
CA THR A 265 7.26 -23.67 13.99
C THR A 265 6.90 -25.00 13.34
N THR A 266 5.60 -25.24 13.17
CA THR A 266 5.08 -26.52 12.65
C THR A 266 4.44 -26.40 11.27
N PHE A 267 4.38 -25.19 10.73
CA PHE A 267 3.85 -24.93 9.41
C PHE A 267 4.89 -25.24 8.30
N ALA A 268 4.39 -25.47 7.09
CA ALA A 268 5.18 -25.59 5.88
C ALA A 268 4.60 -24.71 4.78
N TYR A 269 5.47 -24.22 3.89
CA TYR A 269 5.04 -23.56 2.65
C TYR A 269 4.50 -24.58 1.65
N VAL A 270 3.48 -24.19 0.89
CA VAL A 270 2.90 -24.97 -0.20
C VAL A 270 3.46 -24.48 -1.52
N GLY A 271 4.15 -25.36 -2.24
CA GLY A 271 4.81 -25.02 -3.50
C GLY A 271 6.20 -24.41 -3.30
N GLU A 272 6.74 -23.82 -4.36
CA GLU A 272 8.00 -23.09 -4.31
C GLU A 272 7.73 -21.66 -3.84
N VAL A 273 8.25 -21.32 -2.65
CA VAL A 273 8.24 -19.96 -2.10
C VAL A 273 9.71 -19.55 -1.98
N GLU A 274 10.12 -18.58 -2.79
CA GLU A 274 11.51 -18.09 -2.79
C GLU A 274 11.74 -17.14 -1.62
N SER A 275 10.71 -16.37 -1.28
CA SER A 275 10.80 -15.30 -0.30
C SER A 275 9.47 -15.01 0.34
N ASN A 276 9.48 -14.53 1.59
CA ASN A 276 8.28 -13.97 2.22
C ASN A 276 7.73 -12.75 1.46
N PHE A 277 8.50 -12.17 0.54
CA PHE A 277 8.08 -11.08 -0.34
C PHE A 277 7.27 -11.53 -1.56
N ASP A 278 7.12 -12.84 -1.79
CA ASP A 278 6.39 -13.36 -2.94
C ASP A 278 4.95 -12.82 -2.98
N PRO A 279 4.39 -12.50 -4.16
CA PRO A 279 3.08 -11.85 -4.26
C PRO A 279 1.93 -12.64 -3.63
N LYS A 280 2.04 -13.98 -3.64
CA LYS A 280 1.08 -14.92 -3.08
C LYS A 280 1.82 -16.04 -2.39
N ILE A 281 1.43 -16.35 -1.16
CA ILE A 281 2.03 -17.41 -0.35
C ILE A 281 0.93 -18.24 0.28
N THR A 282 1.06 -19.56 0.26
CA THR A 282 0.18 -20.47 0.98
C THR A 282 0.99 -21.30 1.96
N THR A 283 0.50 -21.44 3.18
CA THR A 283 1.08 -22.31 4.21
C THR A 283 0.04 -23.28 4.75
N VAL A 284 0.53 -24.42 5.22
CA VAL A 284 -0.26 -25.44 5.92
C VAL A 284 0.37 -25.74 7.27
N ASN A 285 -0.44 -25.93 8.30
CA ASN A 285 -0.01 -26.36 9.61
C ASN A 285 -0.88 -27.54 10.11
N PRO A 286 -0.36 -28.78 10.12
CA PRO A 286 -1.16 -29.97 10.40
C PRO A 286 -1.63 -30.09 11.85
N VAL A 287 -1.10 -29.29 12.78
CA VAL A 287 -1.44 -29.35 14.22
C VAL A 287 -2.28 -28.16 14.68
N LYS A 288 -2.75 -27.32 13.76
CA LYS A 288 -3.59 -26.14 14.05
C LYS A 288 -4.94 -26.28 13.35
N GLU A 289 -5.85 -25.37 13.67
CA GLU A 289 -7.20 -25.29 13.11
C GLU A 289 -7.45 -23.93 12.44
N GLY A 290 -8.47 -23.88 11.59
CA GLY A 290 -8.93 -22.67 10.92
C GLY A 290 -8.19 -22.34 9.62
N SER A 291 -8.81 -21.51 8.79
CA SER A 291 -8.30 -21.09 7.49
C SER A 291 -8.31 -19.57 7.32
N LEU A 292 -7.15 -18.99 7.02
CA LEU A 292 -6.92 -17.55 6.90
C LEU A 292 -6.73 -17.12 5.45
N VAL A 293 -7.35 -16.00 5.07
CA VAL A 293 -6.87 -15.14 3.98
C VAL A 293 -6.38 -13.81 4.56
N MET A 294 -5.13 -13.45 4.30
CA MET A 294 -4.55 -12.18 4.71
C MET A 294 -4.14 -11.36 3.49
N TYR A 295 -4.81 -10.23 3.27
CA TYR A 295 -4.34 -9.21 2.33
C TYR A 295 -3.38 -8.30 3.08
N ARG A 296 -2.17 -8.13 2.56
CA ARG A 296 -1.07 -7.46 3.26
C ARG A 296 -0.20 -6.64 2.34
N ASP A 297 0.67 -5.82 2.90
CA ASP A 297 1.82 -5.29 2.17
C ASP A 297 3.15 -5.92 2.65
N SER A 298 4.25 -5.18 2.55
CA SER A 298 5.56 -5.64 2.99
C SER A 298 5.70 -5.72 4.51
N PHE A 299 4.90 -4.99 5.30
CA PHE A 299 4.83 -5.13 6.76
C PHE A 299 4.34 -6.53 7.15
N GLY A 300 3.32 -7.04 6.46
CA GLY A 300 2.86 -8.40 6.69
C GLY A 300 3.86 -9.51 6.29
N ASN A 301 5.02 -9.21 5.68
CA ASN A 301 6.07 -10.21 5.42
C ASN A 301 6.60 -10.83 6.72
N THR A 302 6.75 -10.01 7.78
CA THR A 302 7.24 -10.46 9.08
C THR A 302 6.09 -10.92 10.00
N LEU A 303 4.84 -10.54 9.70
CA LEU A 303 3.66 -11.14 10.36
C LEU A 303 3.43 -12.58 9.90
N LEU A 304 3.72 -12.89 8.64
CA LEU A 304 3.40 -14.15 7.99
C LEU A 304 3.74 -15.39 8.84
N PRO A 305 4.96 -15.55 9.41
CA PRO A 305 5.29 -16.73 10.18
C PRO A 305 4.41 -16.94 11.42
N PHE A 306 4.00 -15.86 12.10
CA PHE A 306 3.15 -15.92 13.29
C PHE A 306 1.73 -16.41 12.94
N PHE A 307 1.16 -15.90 11.85
CA PHE A 307 -0.15 -16.36 11.37
C PHE A 307 -0.07 -17.78 10.79
N ALA A 308 0.98 -18.10 10.04
CA ALA A 308 1.19 -19.45 9.52
C ALA A 308 1.31 -20.50 10.64
N ASP A 309 1.91 -20.13 11.78
CA ASP A 309 1.98 -21.02 12.94
C ASP A 309 0.68 -21.10 13.75
N ALA A 310 -0.27 -20.19 13.55
CA ALA A 310 -1.56 -20.19 14.24
C ALA A 310 -2.70 -20.89 13.47
N TYR A 311 -2.66 -20.91 12.14
CA TYR A 311 -3.75 -21.41 11.28
C TYR A 311 -3.41 -22.72 10.57
N ALA A 312 -4.41 -23.59 10.39
CA ALA A 312 -4.24 -24.85 9.66
C ALA A 312 -3.91 -24.62 8.17
N ASN A 313 -4.54 -23.61 7.58
CA ASN A 313 -4.26 -23.13 6.23
C ASN A 313 -4.19 -21.60 6.28
N ALA A 314 -3.17 -21.01 5.67
CA ALA A 314 -3.11 -19.56 5.54
C ALA A 314 -2.67 -19.18 4.13
N TYR A 315 -3.43 -18.27 3.52
CA TYR A 315 -3.12 -17.68 2.23
C TYR A 315 -2.86 -16.19 2.42
N PHE A 316 -1.73 -15.74 1.90
CA PHE A 316 -1.29 -14.36 1.99
C PHE A 316 -1.20 -13.77 0.58
N SER A 317 -1.74 -12.57 0.38
CA SER A 317 -1.73 -11.89 -0.91
C SER A 317 -1.33 -10.43 -0.76
N ARG A 318 -0.42 -9.98 -1.62
CA ARG A 318 -0.05 -8.56 -1.78
C ARG A 318 -0.85 -7.86 -2.89
N GLY A 319 -1.80 -8.56 -3.50
CA GLY A 319 -2.54 -8.07 -4.65
C GLY A 319 -3.57 -7.00 -4.29
N VAL A 320 -3.56 -5.90 -5.07
CA VAL A 320 -4.58 -4.84 -5.07
C VAL A 320 -5.15 -4.73 -6.48
N PRO A 321 -6.49 -4.64 -6.66
CA PRO A 321 -7.52 -4.71 -5.63
C PRO A 321 -7.65 -6.12 -5.00
N TYR A 322 -8.16 -6.18 -3.77
CA TYR A 322 -8.37 -7.43 -3.05
C TYR A 322 -9.36 -8.34 -3.80
N GLN A 323 -8.96 -9.59 -4.02
CA GLN A 323 -9.77 -10.57 -4.76
C GLN A 323 -10.56 -11.43 -3.77
N LEU A 324 -11.81 -11.08 -3.46
CA LEU A 324 -12.58 -11.78 -2.40
C LEU A 324 -12.96 -13.21 -2.79
N SER A 325 -12.79 -13.59 -4.05
CA SER A 325 -12.82 -14.99 -4.51
C SER A 325 -11.74 -15.84 -3.85
N ASP A 326 -10.62 -15.26 -3.40
CA ASP A 326 -9.58 -15.97 -2.64
C ASP A 326 -10.15 -16.56 -1.35
N VAL A 327 -11.11 -15.88 -0.70
CA VAL A 327 -11.74 -16.33 0.55
C VAL A 327 -12.51 -17.63 0.36
N ASP A 328 -13.19 -17.77 -0.78
CA ASP A 328 -13.94 -18.98 -1.11
C ASP A 328 -13.02 -20.08 -1.65
N ALA A 329 -12.03 -19.72 -2.48
CA ALA A 329 -11.02 -20.66 -3.00
C ALA A 329 -10.20 -21.33 -1.89
N GLN A 330 -9.92 -20.61 -0.80
CA GLN A 330 -9.17 -21.11 0.35
C GLN A 330 -10.07 -21.65 1.47
N ASN A 331 -11.39 -21.64 1.27
CA ASN A 331 -12.38 -21.96 2.30
C ASN A 331 -12.07 -21.27 3.64
N ALA A 332 -11.69 -19.98 3.57
CA ALA A 332 -11.24 -19.22 4.73
C ALA A 332 -12.41 -18.87 5.65
N ASP A 333 -12.18 -19.05 6.95
CA ASP A 333 -13.08 -18.61 8.02
C ASP A 333 -12.70 -17.25 8.58
N THR A 334 -11.47 -16.79 8.31
CA THR A 334 -10.93 -15.53 8.82
C THR A 334 -10.29 -14.73 7.69
N VAL A 335 -10.58 -13.43 7.64
CA VAL A 335 -9.96 -12.49 6.71
C VAL A 335 -9.30 -11.36 7.48
N VAL A 336 -8.04 -11.09 7.18
CA VAL A 336 -7.28 -9.95 7.73
C VAL A 336 -6.85 -9.04 6.58
N VAL A 337 -7.05 -7.73 6.75
CA VAL A 337 -6.47 -6.71 5.87
C VAL A 337 -5.46 -5.90 6.67
N GLU A 338 -4.20 -6.00 6.29
CA GLU A 338 -3.09 -5.22 6.85
C GLU A 338 -2.56 -4.28 5.77
N ARG A 339 -2.42 -2.99 6.10
CA ARG A 339 -1.75 -2.00 5.25
C ARG A 339 -0.95 -1.02 6.09
N ALA A 340 0.20 -0.58 5.60
CA ALA A 340 0.91 0.53 6.20
C ALA A 340 0.14 1.84 6.02
N GLU A 341 0.26 2.73 7.00
CA GLU A 341 -0.41 4.04 7.08
C GLU A 341 -0.22 4.88 5.80
N ARG A 342 0.99 4.88 5.22
CA ARG A 342 1.28 5.55 3.93
C ARG A 342 0.43 5.09 2.74
N PHE A 343 -0.23 3.94 2.83
CA PHE A 343 -1.07 3.40 1.75
C PHE A 343 -2.57 3.67 1.91
N LEU A 344 -3.01 4.38 2.95
CA LEU A 344 -4.42 4.77 3.10
C LEU A 344 -4.96 5.50 1.85
N PRO A 345 -4.22 6.42 1.18
CA PRO A 345 -4.68 7.02 -0.07
C PRO A 345 -4.86 6.04 -1.24
N GLU A 346 -4.10 4.93 -1.28
CA GLU A 346 -4.28 3.88 -2.29
C GLU A 346 -5.53 3.05 -2.00
N MET A 347 -5.82 2.78 -0.72
CA MET A 347 -7.02 2.06 -0.31
C MET A 347 -8.30 2.79 -0.73
N ALA A 348 -8.34 4.11 -0.60
CA ALA A 348 -9.48 4.92 -1.03
C ALA A 348 -9.81 4.74 -2.53
N LYS A 349 -8.82 4.38 -3.36
CA LYS A 349 -8.95 4.28 -4.82
C LYS A 349 -9.32 2.88 -5.32
N ASN A 350 -9.03 1.85 -4.53
CA ASN A 350 -9.02 0.46 -4.98
C ASN A 350 -9.99 -0.41 -4.16
N PRO A 351 -11.31 -0.26 -4.37
CA PRO A 351 -12.29 -1.15 -3.73
C PRO A 351 -12.05 -2.61 -4.14
N PRO A 352 -12.43 -3.57 -3.28
CA PRO A 352 -12.26 -4.99 -3.55
C PRO A 352 -13.02 -5.44 -4.80
N VAL A 353 -12.55 -6.50 -5.44
CA VAL A 353 -13.37 -7.28 -6.36
C VAL A 353 -14.28 -8.17 -5.52
N LEU A 354 -15.45 -7.63 -5.20
CA LEU A 354 -16.49 -8.25 -4.39
C LEU A 354 -17.85 -7.89 -4.99
N GLU A 355 -18.74 -8.88 -5.10
CA GLU A 355 -20.10 -8.65 -5.57
C GLU A 355 -20.84 -7.70 -4.61
N GLY A 356 -21.54 -6.71 -5.19
CA GLY A 356 -22.29 -5.71 -4.45
C GLY A 356 -23.36 -6.32 -3.55
N SER A 357 -23.51 -5.74 -2.36
CA SER A 357 -24.48 -6.22 -1.38
C SER A 357 -25.89 -5.80 -1.79
N LEU A 358 -26.82 -6.75 -1.80
CA LEU A 358 -28.24 -6.48 -1.93
C LEU A 358 -28.71 -5.65 -0.72
N THR A 359 -29.43 -4.57 -0.99
CA THR A 359 -29.97 -3.71 0.05
C THR A 359 -31.42 -3.35 -0.22
N LEU A 360 -32.15 -3.02 0.85
CA LEU A 360 -33.49 -2.45 0.78
C LEU A 360 -33.40 -0.97 1.15
N LEU A 361 -34.05 -0.13 0.36
CA LEU A 361 -34.14 1.29 0.65
C LEU A 361 -35.34 1.52 1.59
N ASP A 362 -35.10 2.25 2.67
CA ASP A 362 -36.06 2.51 3.74
C ASP A 362 -36.42 4.01 3.89
N LYS A 363 -35.90 4.86 2.99
CA LYS A 363 -36.11 6.30 2.95
C LYS A 363 -36.94 6.72 1.73
N GLU A 364 -37.57 7.88 1.82
CA GLU A 364 -38.29 8.48 0.69
C GLU A 364 -37.31 8.88 -0.41
N GLU A 365 -37.73 8.69 -1.67
CA GLU A 365 -36.93 9.01 -2.86
C GLU A 365 -37.38 10.36 -3.44
N GLU A 366 -36.44 11.30 -3.57
CA GLU A 366 -36.65 12.56 -4.27
C GLU A 366 -35.92 12.54 -5.62
N ALA A 367 -36.65 12.83 -6.69
CA ALA A 367 -36.05 12.95 -8.01
C ALA A 367 -35.49 14.37 -8.18
N THR A 368 -34.17 14.50 -8.19
CA THR A 368 -33.49 15.81 -8.22
C THR A 368 -32.93 16.16 -9.59
N ASP A 369 -32.37 15.21 -10.35
CA ASP A 369 -31.95 15.36 -11.77
C ASP A 369 -31.61 13.98 -12.37
N ALA A 370 -31.69 13.80 -13.70
CA ALA A 370 -31.30 12.55 -14.37
C ALA A 370 -29.79 12.50 -14.74
N ASP A 371 -29.07 13.61 -14.64
CA ASP A 371 -27.66 13.73 -15.07
C ASP A 371 -26.67 14.05 -13.91
N GLY A 372 -27.02 13.67 -12.68
CA GLY A 372 -26.21 13.86 -11.47
C GLY A 372 -25.01 12.90 -11.33
N ALA A 373 -24.84 11.97 -12.27
CA ALA A 373 -23.66 11.12 -12.40
C ALA A 373 -23.07 11.19 -13.81
N GLU A 374 -21.73 11.17 -13.89
CA GLU A 374 -20.94 11.25 -15.11
C GLU A 374 -20.15 9.96 -15.35
N ASN A 375 -19.83 9.67 -16.61
CA ASN A 375 -19.01 8.54 -17.03
C ASN A 375 -19.49 7.18 -16.46
N VAL A 376 -20.81 7.01 -16.36
CA VAL A 376 -21.42 5.75 -15.94
C VAL A 376 -21.23 4.72 -17.05
N VAL A 377 -20.36 3.74 -16.82
CA VAL A 377 -19.99 2.71 -17.80
C VAL A 377 -20.04 1.32 -17.20
N MET A 378 -20.37 0.34 -18.03
CA MET A 378 -20.32 -1.08 -17.68
C MET A 378 -19.24 -1.79 -18.48
N ARG A 379 -18.42 -2.58 -17.78
CA ARG A 379 -17.34 -3.37 -18.38
C ARG A 379 -17.41 -4.81 -17.91
N ARG A 380 -17.36 -5.76 -18.84
CA ARG A 380 -17.23 -7.17 -18.46
C ARG A 380 -15.83 -7.47 -17.93
N GLN A 381 -15.76 -8.08 -16.75
CA GLN A 381 -14.53 -8.54 -16.10
C GLN A 381 -14.71 -9.99 -15.61
N GLY A 382 -14.35 -10.95 -16.47
CA GLY A 382 -14.49 -12.37 -16.15
C GLY A 382 -15.95 -12.75 -15.90
N LEU A 383 -16.26 -13.15 -14.66
CA LEU A 383 -17.60 -13.55 -14.20
C LEU A 383 -18.45 -12.38 -13.68
N PHE A 384 -17.90 -11.17 -13.66
CA PHE A 384 -18.61 -9.96 -13.22
C PHE A 384 -18.77 -8.97 -14.37
N PHE A 385 -19.82 -8.18 -14.30
CA PHE A 385 -19.85 -6.84 -14.88
C PHE A 385 -19.43 -5.85 -13.79
N GLN A 386 -18.53 -4.95 -14.14
CA GLN A 386 -18.14 -3.81 -13.32
C GLN A 386 -18.88 -2.59 -13.84
N ILE A 387 -19.71 -1.99 -12.99
CA ILE A 387 -20.36 -0.69 -13.22
C ILE A 387 -19.56 0.35 -12.45
N THR A 388 -19.13 1.41 -13.13
CA THR A 388 -18.41 2.53 -12.52
C THR A 388 -19.01 3.85 -12.97
N GLY A 389 -18.89 4.88 -12.14
CA GLY A 389 -19.24 6.25 -12.52
C GLY A 389 -18.71 7.25 -11.49
N ARG A 390 -18.96 8.53 -11.76
CA ARG A 390 -18.59 9.65 -10.88
C ARG A 390 -19.83 10.45 -10.53
N ILE A 391 -20.13 10.59 -9.25
CA ILE A 391 -21.23 11.43 -8.79
C ILE A 391 -20.78 12.89 -8.76
N ARG A 392 -21.64 13.81 -9.23
CA ARG A 392 -21.33 15.24 -9.14
C ARG A 392 -21.32 15.71 -7.67
N PRO A 393 -20.40 16.61 -7.27
CA PRO A 393 -20.24 17.00 -5.86
C PRO A 393 -21.51 17.53 -5.18
N GLU A 394 -22.42 18.18 -5.92
CA GLU A 394 -23.67 18.71 -5.38
C GLU A 394 -24.67 17.65 -4.89
N TYR A 395 -24.45 16.37 -5.23
CA TYR A 395 -25.25 15.22 -4.80
C TYR A 395 -24.53 14.32 -3.79
N LEU A 396 -23.39 14.77 -3.25
CA LEU A 396 -22.62 14.03 -2.24
C LEU A 396 -22.32 14.90 -1.02
N ASP A 397 -22.66 14.36 0.14
CA ASP A 397 -22.02 14.72 1.41
C ASP A 397 -20.78 13.83 1.63
N TRP A 398 -20.00 14.17 2.66
CA TRP A 398 -18.76 13.44 2.95
C TRP A 398 -19.01 11.96 3.27
N ASP A 399 -20.16 11.62 3.86
CA ASP A 399 -20.58 10.27 4.27
C ASP A 399 -21.70 9.66 3.42
N SER A 400 -22.01 10.25 2.26
CA SER A 400 -23.08 9.74 1.41
C SER A 400 -22.84 8.31 0.91
N ARG A 401 -23.82 7.44 1.15
CA ARG A 401 -23.85 6.10 0.54
C ARG A 401 -24.33 6.18 -0.90
N ILE A 402 -23.86 5.26 -1.74
CA ILE A 402 -24.19 5.22 -3.17
C ILE A 402 -24.90 3.91 -3.46
N TYR A 403 -26.15 4.02 -3.91
CA TYR A 403 -26.97 2.88 -4.31
C TYR A 403 -27.18 2.86 -5.82
N VAL A 404 -27.21 1.66 -6.37
CA VAL A 404 -27.44 1.41 -7.79
C VAL A 404 -28.64 0.47 -7.89
N ARG A 405 -29.74 0.97 -8.45
CA ARG A 405 -30.92 0.15 -8.76
C ARG A 405 -30.86 -0.30 -10.21
N VAL A 406 -31.00 -1.60 -10.40
CA VAL A 406 -31.00 -2.24 -11.73
C VAL A 406 -32.42 -2.64 -12.10
N ASN A 407 -32.83 -2.26 -13.32
CA ASN A 407 -34.12 -2.60 -13.93
C ASN A 407 -35.34 -2.27 -13.05
N GLY A 408 -35.23 -1.24 -12.21
CA GLY A 408 -36.30 -0.79 -11.30
C GLY A 408 -36.68 -1.79 -10.21
N GLN A 409 -35.86 -2.81 -9.97
CA GLN A 409 -36.22 -3.93 -9.09
C GLN A 409 -35.19 -4.13 -7.98
N THR A 410 -33.92 -4.30 -8.33
CA THR A 410 -32.91 -4.77 -7.38
C THR A 410 -31.93 -3.64 -7.07
N VAL A 411 -31.74 -3.36 -5.78
CA VAL A 411 -30.84 -2.30 -5.32
C VAL A 411 -29.59 -2.93 -4.73
N TYR A 412 -28.45 -2.39 -5.13
CA TYR A 412 -27.14 -2.74 -4.62
C TYR A 412 -26.47 -1.52 -4.03
N GLU A 413 -25.75 -1.70 -2.94
CA GLU A 413 -24.84 -0.68 -2.42
C GLU A 413 -23.49 -0.80 -3.15
N ALA A 414 -23.06 0.29 -3.79
CA ALA A 414 -21.80 0.36 -4.52
C ALA A 414 -20.67 0.77 -3.59
N PHE A 415 -19.45 0.31 -3.89
CA PHE A 415 -18.27 0.76 -3.19
C PHE A 415 -17.93 2.20 -3.60
N PRO A 416 -17.91 3.17 -2.67
CA PRO A 416 -17.42 4.50 -2.96
C PRO A 416 -15.89 4.46 -3.07
N ARG A 417 -15.33 5.25 -3.98
CA ARG A 417 -13.88 5.30 -4.20
C ARG A 417 -13.42 6.68 -4.65
N SER A 418 -12.15 6.94 -4.40
CA SER A 418 -11.43 8.10 -4.91
C SER A 418 -10.80 7.80 -6.28
N GLU A 419 -10.61 8.84 -7.05
CA GLU A 419 -9.85 8.85 -8.29
C GLU A 419 -9.19 10.22 -8.49
N GLU A 420 -8.42 10.37 -9.56
CA GLU A 420 -7.75 11.64 -9.81
C GLU A 420 -8.76 12.79 -9.98
N GLY A 421 -8.65 13.77 -9.09
CA GLY A 421 -9.52 14.96 -9.06
C GLY A 421 -10.93 14.74 -8.51
N SER A 422 -11.27 13.58 -7.93
CA SER A 422 -12.60 13.35 -7.35
C SER A 422 -12.60 12.26 -6.27
N ASP A 423 -13.33 12.49 -5.18
CA ASP A 423 -13.64 11.47 -4.15
C ASP A 423 -15.07 10.91 -4.27
N GLY A 424 -15.77 11.28 -5.36
CA GLY A 424 -17.17 10.92 -5.62
C GLY A 424 -17.36 9.78 -6.61
N ALA A 425 -16.32 9.01 -6.92
CA ALA A 425 -16.45 7.86 -7.82
C ALA A 425 -17.03 6.65 -7.07
N PHE A 426 -17.57 5.70 -7.84
CA PHE A 426 -18.06 4.44 -7.29
C PHE A 426 -17.69 3.25 -8.18
N THR A 427 -17.80 2.06 -7.61
CA THR A 427 -17.65 0.79 -8.32
C THR A 427 -18.61 -0.25 -7.75
N LEU A 428 -19.28 -0.95 -8.64
CA LEU A 428 -20.17 -2.06 -8.32
C LEU A 428 -19.82 -3.24 -9.20
N TYR A 429 -19.59 -4.41 -8.59
CA TYR A 429 -19.47 -5.67 -9.31
C TYR A 429 -20.77 -6.46 -9.17
N LEU A 430 -21.32 -6.93 -10.28
CA LEU A 430 -22.49 -7.82 -10.33
C LEU A 430 -22.16 -9.04 -11.17
N SER A 431 -22.56 -10.23 -10.72
CA SER A 431 -22.36 -11.46 -11.49
C SER A 431 -23.05 -11.37 -12.85
N THR A 432 -22.46 -11.97 -13.90
CA THR A 432 -22.95 -11.85 -15.28
C THR A 432 -24.35 -12.43 -15.51
N ASP A 433 -24.89 -13.22 -14.58
CA ASP A 433 -26.26 -13.74 -14.59
C ASP A 433 -27.30 -12.75 -14.03
N LYS A 434 -26.85 -11.68 -13.34
CA LYS A 434 -27.71 -10.63 -12.76
C LYS A 434 -27.98 -9.46 -13.70
N LEU A 435 -27.27 -9.40 -14.82
CA LEU A 435 -27.39 -8.37 -15.84
C LEU A 435 -27.59 -9.02 -17.21
N SER A 436 -28.45 -8.42 -18.03
CA SER A 436 -28.62 -8.82 -19.43
C SER A 436 -27.53 -8.25 -20.34
N GLY A 437 -26.78 -7.25 -19.85
CA GLY A 437 -25.73 -6.55 -20.59
C GLY A 437 -26.22 -5.20 -21.09
N ALA A 438 -25.82 -4.81 -22.30
CA ALA A 438 -26.26 -3.54 -22.87
C ALA A 438 -27.81 -3.46 -22.94
N GLY A 439 -28.37 -2.37 -22.39
CA GLY A 439 -29.82 -2.14 -22.32
C GLY A 439 -30.45 -2.34 -20.93
N ASP A 440 -29.69 -2.81 -19.94
CA ASP A 440 -30.14 -2.74 -18.55
C ASP A 440 -30.30 -1.28 -18.11
N ARG A 441 -31.41 -0.97 -17.44
CA ARG A 441 -31.67 0.38 -16.90
C ARG A 441 -31.05 0.52 -15.53
N VAL A 442 -30.25 1.56 -15.34
CA VAL A 442 -29.54 1.85 -14.09
C VAL A 442 -30.06 3.17 -13.52
N GLU A 443 -30.53 3.11 -12.27
CA GLU A 443 -30.79 4.29 -11.46
C GLU A 443 -29.71 4.41 -10.38
N ILE A 444 -29.20 5.62 -10.14
CA ILE A 444 -28.26 5.88 -9.05
C ILE A 444 -28.93 6.76 -8.02
N LEU A 445 -28.82 6.36 -6.76
CA LEU A 445 -29.32 7.10 -5.62
C LEU A 445 -28.19 7.41 -4.64
N THR A 446 -28.19 8.62 -4.07
CA THR A 446 -27.29 8.99 -2.97
C THR A 446 -28.07 9.20 -1.67
N ASP A 447 -27.48 8.73 -0.57
CA ASP A 447 -28.02 8.98 0.77
C ASP A 447 -27.40 10.26 1.36
N ARG A 448 -28.23 11.27 1.60
CA ARG A 448 -27.84 12.54 2.21
C ARG A 448 -28.59 12.84 3.51
N GLY A 449 -29.00 11.79 4.22
CA GLY A 449 -29.67 11.91 5.51
C GLY A 449 -31.15 11.60 5.44
N GLU A 450 -32.01 12.61 5.24
CA GLU A 450 -33.48 12.45 5.37
C GLU A 450 -34.13 11.76 4.15
N VAL A 451 -33.59 11.98 2.95
CA VAL A 451 -34.12 11.44 1.69
C VAL A 451 -33.02 10.78 0.87
N LEU A 452 -33.42 9.93 -0.07
CA LEU A 452 -32.56 9.40 -1.12
C LEU A 452 -32.76 10.23 -2.38
N ASP A 453 -31.69 10.86 -2.84
CA ASP A 453 -31.71 11.60 -4.09
C ASP A 453 -31.55 10.63 -5.26
N LYS A 454 -32.56 10.50 -6.10
CA LYS A 454 -32.41 9.83 -7.40
C LYS A 454 -31.80 10.81 -8.39
N ILE A 455 -30.55 10.56 -8.74
CA ILE A 455 -29.66 11.49 -9.46
C ILE A 455 -29.25 10.99 -10.85
N TYR A 456 -29.61 9.75 -11.20
CA TYR A 456 -29.31 9.17 -12.49
C TYR A 456 -30.39 8.15 -12.84
N ASP A 457 -30.80 8.13 -14.10
CA ASP A 457 -31.81 7.20 -14.60
C ASP A 457 -31.67 7.01 -16.12
N HIS A 458 -30.78 6.10 -16.52
CA HIS A 458 -30.49 5.85 -17.95
C HIS A 458 -30.24 4.36 -18.24
N GLU A 459 -30.35 3.98 -19.51
CA GLU A 459 -29.87 2.67 -19.98
C GLU A 459 -28.35 2.67 -20.04
N ILE A 460 -27.72 1.65 -19.45
CA ILE A 460 -26.26 1.54 -19.45
C ILE A 460 -25.78 0.86 -20.73
N THR A 461 -24.68 1.38 -21.27
CA THR A 461 -24.00 0.78 -22.43
C THR A 461 -22.80 -0.04 -21.95
N GLU A 462 -22.58 -1.18 -22.61
CA GLU A 462 -21.39 -1.99 -22.38
C GLU A 462 -20.23 -1.42 -23.19
N GLU A 463 -19.15 -1.04 -22.51
CA GLU A 463 -17.94 -0.57 -23.15
C GLU A 463 -17.16 -1.78 -23.70
N ILE A 464 -17.28 -2.01 -25.01
CA ILE A 464 -16.57 -3.08 -25.71
C ILE A 464 -15.12 -2.62 -25.91
N LYS A 465 -14.18 -3.15 -25.11
CA LYS A 465 -12.75 -3.02 -25.43
C LYS A 465 -12.48 -3.77 -26.74
N GLN A 466 -12.03 -3.04 -27.77
CA GLN A 466 -11.47 -3.62 -28.99
C GLN A 466 -10.13 -4.30 -28.71
#